data_AF-A0A7G5FHP1-F1
#
_entry.id   AF-A0A7G5FHP1-F1
#
_cell.length_a   1.000
_cell.length_b   1.000
_cell.length_c   1.000
_cell.angle_alpha   90.00
_cell.angle_beta   90.00
_cell.angle_gamma   90.00
#
_symmetry.space_group_name_H-M   'P 1'
#
loop_
_entity.id
_entity.type
_entity.pdbx_description
1 polymer ?
#
loop_
_entity_poly.entity_id
_entity_poly.type
_entity_poly.pdbx_seq_one_letter_code
_entity_poly.pdbx_strand_id
1 'polypeptide(L)'
;MTTKTAFPDVVDSFAREIARPGTVVTWLNHWSVFRTDREELALMSAIGIDGTLLQLLLMRNGLGIGRTSADLVLPVLFDDILQPGSRIAVIGAEPGIARAAAQRITAHKAIGFDGFGELAELRRDPHKLHEFRPDVIVLGLGAGLQDTVALEMHRLFPEAIVCTAGGWVSQLASKQQYFPPIIHKLRLGWAWRIAHEPRRLIRRYTIDAVDFVKRRKDVVGYFKRLPHRVTATGFQR
;
A
#
# COMPACT_ATOMS: atom_id res chain seq x y z
N MET A 1 -18.37 13.71 23.38
CA MET A 1 -17.20 13.47 24.25
C MET A 1 -16.93 11.98 24.27
N THR A 2 -15.98 11.53 23.46
CA THR A 2 -15.50 10.15 23.41
C THR A 2 -14.02 10.19 23.73
N THR A 3 -13.66 9.58 24.85
CA THR A 3 -12.31 9.38 25.34
C THR A 3 -11.48 8.61 24.31
N LYS A 4 -10.73 9.33 23.46
CA LYS A 4 -9.64 8.78 22.65
C LYS A 4 -8.52 8.39 23.63
N THR A 5 -8.31 7.09 23.76
CA THR A 5 -7.22 6.47 24.53
C THR A 5 -5.87 7.04 24.07
N ALA A 6 -4.99 7.32 25.03
CA ALA A 6 -3.75 8.10 24.90
C ALA A 6 -2.58 7.39 24.19
N PHE A 7 -2.86 6.64 23.12
CA PHE A 7 -1.85 6.22 22.15
C PHE A 7 -2.32 6.67 20.76
N PRO A 8 -1.52 7.40 19.97
CA PRO A 8 -1.87 7.67 18.58
C PRO A 8 -2.20 6.35 17.88
N ASP A 9 -3.34 6.29 17.17
CA ASP A 9 -3.65 5.13 16.35
C ASP A 9 -2.47 4.91 15.40
N VAL A 10 -1.89 3.71 15.43
CA VAL A 10 -0.76 3.32 14.58
C VAL A 10 -1.04 3.65 13.10
N VAL A 11 -2.30 3.57 12.67
CA VAL A 11 -2.72 3.94 11.32
C VAL A 11 -2.60 5.45 11.08
N ASP A 12 -3.15 6.29 11.96
CA ASP A 12 -3.07 7.76 11.85
C ASP A 12 -1.63 8.24 11.91
N SER A 13 -0.83 7.68 12.83
CA SER A 13 0.57 8.03 12.95
C SER A 13 1.38 7.66 11.70
N PHE A 14 1.10 6.50 11.09
CA PHE A 14 1.76 6.13 9.82
C PHE A 14 1.28 7.00 8.66
N ALA A 15 -0.02 7.32 8.59
CA ALA A 15 -0.58 8.18 7.56
C ALA A 15 0.07 9.57 7.58
N ARG A 16 0.26 10.16 8.77
CA ARG A 16 0.95 11.46 8.94
C ARG A 16 2.42 11.39 8.58
N GLU A 17 3.05 10.27 8.84
CA GLU A 17 4.44 10.04 8.49
C GLU A 17 4.63 10.01 6.97
N ILE A 18 3.79 9.26 6.26
CA ILE A 18 3.90 9.12 4.79
C ILE A 18 3.39 10.35 4.02
N ALA A 19 2.69 11.26 4.70
CA ALA A 19 2.19 12.51 4.11
C ALA A 19 3.28 13.55 3.81
N ARG A 20 4.55 13.24 4.10
CA ARG A 20 5.67 14.14 3.80
C ARG A 20 5.95 14.13 2.28
N PRO A 21 6.13 15.31 1.64
CA PRO A 21 6.55 15.38 0.24
C PRO A 21 7.76 14.51 -0.06
N GLY A 22 7.73 13.83 -1.20
CA GLY A 22 8.79 12.91 -1.63
C GLY A 22 8.87 11.58 -0.89
N THR A 23 7.86 11.23 -0.07
CA THR A 23 7.79 9.89 0.53
C THR A 23 7.45 8.85 -0.52
N VAL A 24 8.25 7.78 -0.59
CA VAL A 24 7.89 6.54 -1.30
C VAL A 24 7.57 5.47 -0.26
N VAL A 25 6.37 4.91 -0.33
CA VAL A 25 5.91 3.90 0.61
C VAL A 25 5.40 2.65 -0.09
N THR A 26 5.82 1.50 0.43
CA THR A 26 5.29 0.20 0.04
C THR A 26 4.73 -0.58 1.21
N TRP A 27 3.87 -1.55 0.92
CA TRP A 27 3.24 -2.41 1.91
C TRP A 27 3.56 -3.87 1.66
N LEU A 28 4.10 -4.52 2.69
CA LEU A 28 4.50 -5.92 2.63
C LEU A 28 3.56 -6.83 3.42
N ASN A 29 3.28 -7.99 2.85
CA ASN A 29 2.62 -9.11 3.50
C ASN A 29 3.47 -10.38 3.33
N HIS A 30 3.00 -11.50 3.88
CA HIS A 30 3.71 -12.79 3.85
C HIS A 30 4.02 -13.31 2.44
N TRP A 31 3.35 -12.76 1.42
CA TRP A 31 3.48 -13.18 0.04
C TRP A 31 4.26 -12.17 -0.81
N SER A 32 4.07 -10.86 -0.60
CA SER A 32 4.80 -9.83 -1.35
C SER A 32 6.26 -9.71 -0.91
N VAL A 33 6.59 -10.06 0.33
CA VAL A 33 7.97 -10.06 0.85
C VAL A 33 8.97 -10.89 0.02
N PHE A 34 8.49 -11.88 -0.75
CA PHE A 34 9.33 -12.71 -1.61
C PHE A 34 9.32 -12.29 -3.09
N ARG A 35 8.56 -11.25 -3.44
CA ARG A 35 8.39 -10.78 -4.82
C ARG A 35 8.93 -9.38 -5.04
N THR A 36 9.09 -8.62 -3.97
CA THR A 36 9.75 -7.32 -4.04
C THR A 36 11.25 -7.51 -3.92
N ASP A 37 11.99 -6.79 -4.76
CA ASP A 37 13.44 -6.77 -4.72
C ASP A 37 13.96 -6.14 -3.41
N ARG A 38 15.03 -6.70 -2.86
CA ARG A 38 15.55 -6.28 -1.55
C ARG A 38 16.27 -4.93 -1.62
N GLU A 39 16.93 -4.62 -2.73
CA GLU A 39 17.59 -3.34 -2.95
C GLU A 39 16.53 -2.25 -3.15
N GLU A 40 15.45 -2.53 -3.88
CA GLU A 40 14.32 -1.61 -4.02
C GLU A 40 13.65 -1.31 -2.68
N LEU A 41 13.41 -2.33 -1.86
CA LEU A 41 12.88 -2.15 -0.50
C LEU A 41 13.80 -1.29 0.36
N ALA A 42 15.11 -1.49 0.23
CA ALA A 42 16.09 -0.68 0.94
C ALA A 42 15.93 0.81 0.59
N LEU A 43 15.51 1.15 -0.65
CA LEU A 43 15.33 2.50 -1.17
C LEU A 43 14.05 3.22 -0.73
N MET A 44 13.04 2.50 -0.23
CA MET A 44 11.77 3.08 0.19
C MET A 44 11.94 4.03 1.37
N SER A 45 11.15 5.10 1.44
CA SER A 45 11.12 6.02 2.59
C SER A 45 10.46 5.36 3.80
N ALA A 46 9.40 4.59 3.56
CA ALA A 46 8.69 3.82 4.58
C ALA A 46 8.19 2.47 4.05
N ILE A 47 8.09 1.48 4.95
CA ILE A 47 7.49 0.17 4.65
C ILE A 47 6.39 -0.12 5.67
N GLY A 48 5.16 -0.18 5.18
CA GLY A 48 4.00 -0.57 5.96
C GLY A 48 3.80 -2.08 6.01
N ILE A 49 3.05 -2.54 7.02
CA ILE A 49 2.76 -3.96 7.22
C ILE A 49 1.32 -4.24 6.83
N ASP A 50 1.17 -4.93 5.71
CA ASP A 50 -0.09 -5.46 5.24
C ASP A 50 -0.30 -6.90 5.71
N GLY A 51 -1.32 -7.12 6.53
CA GLY A 51 -1.72 -8.47 6.93
C GLY A 51 -1.05 -9.03 8.19
N THR A 52 -1.78 -9.94 8.82
CA THR A 52 -1.52 -10.41 10.19
C THR A 52 -0.33 -11.38 10.28
N LEU A 53 -0.09 -12.20 9.24
CA LEU A 53 0.93 -13.25 9.31
C LEU A 53 2.36 -12.66 9.38
N LEU A 54 2.66 -11.67 8.54
CA LEU A 54 3.94 -10.95 8.59
C LEU A 54 4.08 -10.18 9.90
N GLN A 55 3.03 -9.46 10.30
CA GLN A 55 3.01 -8.70 11.56
C GLN A 55 3.36 -9.60 12.76
N LEU A 56 2.63 -10.71 12.94
CA LEU A 56 2.85 -11.62 14.06
C LEU A 56 4.24 -12.25 14.05
N LEU A 57 4.77 -12.58 12.86
CA LEU A 57 6.12 -13.12 12.76
C LEU A 57 7.14 -12.11 13.27
N LEU A 58 7.07 -10.86 12.81
CA LEU A 58 8.02 -9.82 13.19
C LEU A 58 7.89 -9.46 14.68
N MET A 59 6.66 -9.34 15.20
CA MET A 59 6.39 -9.10 16.63
C MET A 59 6.99 -10.18 17.53
N ARG A 60 6.78 -11.46 17.18
CA ARG A 60 7.36 -12.60 17.93
C ARG A 60 8.89 -12.63 17.92
N ASN A 61 9.51 -11.88 17.02
CA ASN A 61 10.97 -11.76 16.90
C ASN A 61 11.52 -10.43 17.43
N GLY A 62 10.73 -9.73 18.26
CA GLY A 62 11.13 -8.53 19.00
C GLY A 62 10.90 -7.20 18.26
N LEU A 63 10.20 -7.20 17.13
CA LEU A 63 9.91 -6.00 16.35
C LEU A 63 8.54 -5.45 16.75
N GLY A 64 8.51 -4.35 17.52
CA GLY A 64 7.27 -3.73 17.99
C GLY A 64 6.56 -2.96 16.88
N ILE A 65 5.90 -3.68 15.97
CA ILE A 65 5.22 -3.10 14.79
C ILE A 65 3.72 -3.39 14.83
N GLY A 66 2.93 -2.41 14.41
CA GLY A 66 1.49 -2.55 14.22
C GLY A 66 1.12 -2.89 12.78
N ARG A 67 -0.18 -3.06 12.55
CA ARG A 67 -0.71 -3.31 11.21
C ARG A 67 -1.09 -1.99 10.56
N THR A 68 -0.49 -1.72 9.41
CA THR A 68 -0.63 -0.46 8.68
C THR A 68 -1.05 -0.69 7.24
N SER A 69 -1.76 -1.77 6.91
CA SER A 69 -2.23 -2.07 5.55
C SER A 69 -2.74 -0.84 4.78
N ALA A 70 -2.46 -0.78 3.47
CA ALA A 70 -2.82 0.35 2.62
C ALA A 70 -4.34 0.69 2.68
N ASP A 71 -5.21 -0.31 2.84
CA ASP A 71 -6.66 -0.12 2.99
C ASP A 71 -7.07 0.57 4.30
N LEU A 72 -6.19 0.59 5.29
CA LEU A 72 -6.39 1.32 6.55
C LEU A 72 -5.79 2.73 6.46
N VAL A 73 -4.62 2.87 5.83
CA VAL A 73 -3.82 4.10 5.86
C VAL A 73 -4.23 5.09 4.79
N LEU A 74 -4.48 4.65 3.55
CA LEU A 74 -4.78 5.54 2.44
C LEU A 74 -6.09 6.33 2.62
N PRO A 75 -7.18 5.77 3.20
CA PRO A 75 -8.35 6.57 3.54
C PRO A 75 -8.03 7.69 4.53
N VAL A 76 -7.26 7.42 5.60
CA VAL A 76 -6.86 8.46 6.56
C VAL A 76 -5.98 9.52 5.91
N LEU A 77 -5.06 9.10 5.02
CA LEU A 77 -4.25 10.04 4.25
C LEU A 77 -5.13 10.99 3.43
N PHE A 78 -6.11 10.46 2.69
CA PHE A 78 -6.94 11.27 1.79
C PHE A 78 -7.94 12.13 2.58
N ASP A 79 -8.68 11.52 3.49
CA ASP A 79 -9.83 12.16 4.12
C ASP A 79 -9.43 13.09 5.27
N ASP A 80 -8.37 12.75 6.02
CA ASP A 80 -8.04 13.44 7.27
C ASP A 80 -6.75 14.29 7.21
N ILE A 81 -5.86 14.06 6.22
CA ILE A 81 -4.52 14.66 6.20
C ILE A 81 -4.27 15.52 4.97
N LEU A 82 -4.61 15.05 3.76
CA LEU A 82 -4.43 15.82 2.55
C LEU A 82 -5.34 17.06 2.54
N GLN A 83 -4.86 18.12 1.90
CA GLN A 83 -5.67 19.32 1.74
C GLN A 83 -6.77 19.06 0.68
N PRO A 84 -7.98 19.59 0.88
CA PRO A 84 -9.02 19.54 -0.14
C PRO A 84 -8.51 20.06 -1.48
N GLY A 85 -8.81 19.34 -2.56
CA GLY A 85 -8.35 19.70 -3.90
C GLY A 85 -6.93 19.31 -4.28
N SER A 86 -6.19 18.58 -3.41
CA SER A 86 -4.96 17.87 -3.81
C SER A 86 -5.16 17.04 -5.09
N ARG A 87 -4.07 16.80 -5.83
CA ARG A 87 -4.08 16.12 -7.12
C ARG A 87 -3.58 14.69 -6.97
N ILE A 88 -4.46 13.71 -7.19
CA ILE A 88 -4.19 12.30 -6.96
C ILE A 88 -4.20 11.54 -8.30
N ALA A 89 -3.06 10.96 -8.68
CA ALA A 89 -2.98 10.04 -9.81
C ALA A 89 -3.13 8.61 -9.32
N VAL A 90 -4.09 7.86 -9.86
CA VAL A 90 -4.29 6.44 -9.59
C VAL A 90 -3.84 5.66 -10.82
N ILE A 91 -2.85 4.77 -10.68
CA ILE A 91 -2.26 4.04 -11.80
C ILE A 91 -2.30 2.55 -11.49
N GLY A 92 -2.93 1.75 -12.35
CA GLY A 92 -2.90 0.30 -12.23
C GLY A 92 -4.23 -0.38 -12.48
N ALA A 93 -4.31 -1.64 -12.05
CA ALA A 93 -5.43 -2.54 -12.31
C ALA A 93 -5.78 -2.69 -13.81
N GLU A 94 -6.87 -3.39 -14.08
CA GLU A 94 -7.39 -3.61 -15.44
C GLU A 94 -7.95 -2.32 -16.07
N PRO A 95 -8.05 -2.25 -17.41
CA PRO A 95 -8.61 -1.11 -18.11
C PRO A 95 -9.92 -0.61 -17.51
N GLY A 96 -9.98 0.68 -17.20
CA GLY A 96 -11.15 1.34 -16.60
C GLY A 96 -11.22 1.29 -15.07
N ILE A 97 -10.52 0.38 -14.39
CA ILE A 97 -10.57 0.24 -12.93
C ILE A 97 -9.94 1.45 -12.23
N ALA A 98 -8.75 1.89 -12.63
CA ALA A 98 -8.11 3.07 -12.05
C ALA A 98 -8.95 4.35 -12.24
N ARG A 99 -9.61 4.51 -13.40
CA ARG A 99 -10.51 5.65 -13.65
C ARG A 99 -11.73 5.60 -12.74
N ALA A 100 -12.34 4.42 -12.57
CA ALA A 100 -13.45 4.24 -11.64
C ALA A 100 -13.05 4.46 -10.17
N ALA A 101 -11.81 4.12 -9.79
CA ALA A 101 -11.27 4.44 -8.48
C ALA A 101 -11.09 5.95 -8.29
N ALA A 102 -10.48 6.63 -9.27
CA ALA A 102 -10.29 8.08 -9.27
C ALA A 102 -11.63 8.83 -9.15
N GLN A 103 -12.67 8.39 -9.85
CA GLN A 103 -14.02 8.98 -9.75
C GLN A 103 -14.64 8.91 -8.34
N ARG A 104 -14.18 8.00 -7.47
CA ARG A 104 -14.65 7.94 -6.07
C ARG A 104 -13.89 8.84 -5.12
N ILE A 105 -12.76 9.39 -5.55
CA ILE A 105 -12.01 10.37 -4.78
C ILE A 105 -12.62 11.73 -5.07
N THR A 106 -13.65 12.12 -4.31
CA THR A 106 -14.45 13.32 -4.58
C THR A 106 -13.94 14.58 -3.88
N ALA A 107 -13.20 14.44 -2.78
CA ALA A 107 -12.61 15.56 -2.04
C ALA A 107 -11.38 16.17 -2.75
N HIS A 108 -10.86 15.49 -3.78
CA HIS A 108 -9.61 15.82 -4.47
C HIS A 108 -9.80 15.77 -5.98
N LYS A 109 -8.85 16.37 -6.71
CA LYS A 109 -8.78 16.18 -8.16
C LYS A 109 -8.09 14.86 -8.42
N ALA A 110 -8.76 13.92 -9.09
CA ALA A 110 -8.21 12.60 -9.33
C ALA A 110 -8.27 12.20 -10.80
N ILE A 111 -7.21 11.53 -11.26
CA ILE A 111 -7.08 10.96 -12.61
C ILE A 111 -6.67 9.49 -12.50
N GLY A 112 -7.16 8.67 -13.42
CA GLY A 112 -6.88 7.24 -13.45
C GLY A 112 -6.22 6.79 -14.75
N PHE A 113 -5.22 5.91 -14.64
CA PHE A 113 -4.52 5.26 -15.76
C PHE A 113 -4.46 3.76 -15.54
N ASP A 114 -4.72 2.95 -16.57
CA ASP A 114 -4.64 1.50 -16.47
C ASP A 114 -3.20 0.99 -16.27
N GLY A 115 -3.09 -0.22 -15.69
CA GLY A 115 -1.80 -0.84 -15.37
C GLY A 115 -1.10 -1.51 -16.55
N PHE A 116 -1.59 -1.34 -17.77
CA PHE A 116 -1.12 -2.03 -18.95
C PHE A 116 -0.63 -1.04 -20.01
N GLY A 117 -1.49 -0.67 -20.95
CA GLY A 117 -1.13 0.18 -22.08
C GLY A 117 -0.79 1.60 -21.63
N GLU A 118 -1.61 2.18 -20.76
CA GLU A 118 -1.37 3.54 -20.25
C GLU A 118 -0.15 3.60 -19.34
N LEU A 119 0.08 2.60 -18.50
CA LEU A 119 1.32 2.52 -17.72
C LEU A 119 2.56 2.50 -18.64
N ALA A 120 2.54 1.70 -19.70
CA ALA A 120 3.66 1.62 -20.64
C ALA A 120 3.87 2.96 -21.39
N GLU A 121 2.79 3.68 -21.70
CA GLU A 121 2.85 5.03 -22.26
C GLU A 121 3.44 6.02 -21.25
N LEU A 122 2.93 6.06 -20.02
CA LEU A 122 3.41 6.96 -18.96
C LEU A 122 4.88 6.76 -18.61
N ARG A 123 5.36 5.52 -18.63
CA ARG A 123 6.79 5.21 -18.39
C ARG A 123 7.68 5.66 -19.54
N ARG A 124 7.15 5.76 -20.76
CA ARG A 124 7.88 6.24 -21.95
C ARG A 124 7.83 7.77 -22.06
N ASP A 125 6.66 8.33 -21.82
CA ASP A 125 6.37 9.76 -21.88
C ASP A 125 5.39 10.16 -20.75
N PRO A 126 5.90 10.68 -19.63
CA PRO A 126 5.08 11.07 -18.50
C PRO A 126 4.39 12.44 -18.67
N HIS A 127 4.31 13.00 -19.89
CA HIS A 127 3.73 14.34 -20.14
C HIS A 127 2.35 14.52 -19.48
N LYS A 128 1.45 13.54 -19.62
CA LYS A 128 0.10 13.58 -19.01
C LYS A 128 0.15 13.72 -17.49
N LEU A 129 1.11 13.07 -16.83
CA LEU A 129 1.32 13.22 -15.37
C LEU A 129 1.98 14.55 -15.03
N HIS A 130 2.94 15.04 -15.83
CA HIS A 130 3.53 16.37 -15.62
C HIS A 130 2.51 17.50 -15.76
N GLU A 131 1.59 17.40 -16.72
CA GLU A 131 0.50 18.36 -16.88
C GLU A 131 -0.44 18.34 -15.66
N PHE A 132 -0.77 17.13 -15.18
CA PHE A 132 -1.61 16.97 -13.99
C PHE A 132 -0.93 17.38 -12.68
N ARG A 133 0.41 17.31 -12.58
CA ARG A 133 1.21 17.63 -11.39
C ARG A 133 0.72 16.91 -10.13
N PRO A 134 0.74 15.56 -10.06
CA PRO A 134 0.21 14.85 -8.90
C PRO A 134 0.93 15.26 -7.61
N ASP A 135 0.16 15.53 -6.55
CA ASP A 135 0.67 15.62 -5.18
C ASP A 135 0.81 14.19 -4.60
N VAL A 136 -0.04 13.26 -5.04
CA VAL A 136 0.00 11.84 -4.65
C VAL A 136 -0.14 10.94 -5.88
N ILE A 137 0.68 9.88 -5.94
CA ILE A 137 0.61 8.82 -6.95
C ILE A 137 0.33 7.49 -6.23
N VAL A 138 -0.74 6.81 -6.64
CA VAL A 138 -1.19 5.54 -6.07
C VAL A 138 -1.05 4.41 -7.08
N LEU A 139 -0.29 3.37 -6.76
CA LEU A 139 0.06 2.29 -7.68
C LEU A 139 -0.65 0.96 -7.33
N GLY A 140 -1.54 0.51 -8.21
CA GLY A 140 -2.27 -0.76 -8.12
C GLY A 140 -1.75 -1.84 -9.07
N LEU A 141 -0.45 -2.12 -9.08
CA LEU A 141 0.22 -2.95 -10.11
C LEU A 141 0.56 -4.38 -9.67
N GLY A 142 0.36 -4.71 -8.39
CA GLY A 142 0.75 -5.99 -7.81
C GLY A 142 2.20 -6.01 -7.34
N ALA A 143 2.52 -6.95 -6.43
CA ALA A 143 3.81 -7.01 -5.76
C ALA A 143 4.97 -7.25 -6.75
N GLY A 144 6.11 -6.57 -6.51
CA GLY A 144 7.25 -6.57 -7.42
C GLY A 144 7.15 -5.37 -8.37
N LEU A 145 6.30 -5.44 -9.39
CA LEU A 145 6.19 -4.36 -10.39
C LEU A 145 5.83 -3.01 -9.78
N GLN A 146 4.93 -2.97 -8.79
CA GLN A 146 4.54 -1.72 -8.14
C GLN A 146 5.70 -1.03 -7.42
N ASP A 147 6.67 -1.79 -6.92
CA ASP A 147 7.79 -1.28 -6.12
C ASP A 147 8.84 -0.63 -7.04
N THR A 148 9.20 -1.31 -8.13
CA THR A 148 10.02 -0.73 -9.21
C THR A 148 9.38 0.54 -9.76
N VAL A 149 8.10 0.49 -10.12
CA VAL A 149 7.39 1.64 -10.67
C VAL A 149 7.26 2.77 -9.64
N ALA A 150 7.14 2.46 -8.34
CA ALA A 150 7.12 3.49 -7.29
C ALA A 150 8.41 4.30 -7.28
N LEU A 151 9.57 3.63 -7.36
CA LEU A 151 10.87 4.29 -7.40
C LEU A 151 11.07 5.07 -8.70
N GLU A 152 10.59 4.56 -9.84
CA GLU A 152 10.58 5.30 -11.11
C GLU A 152 9.73 6.58 -11.02
N MET A 153 8.50 6.47 -10.51
CA MET A 153 7.61 7.62 -10.33
C MET A 153 8.19 8.64 -9.37
N HIS A 154 8.83 8.21 -8.29
CA HIS A 154 9.50 9.12 -7.36
C HIS A 154 10.64 9.91 -8.01
N ARG A 155 11.43 9.27 -8.89
CA ARG A 155 12.50 9.99 -9.63
C ARG A 155 11.93 11.05 -10.57
N LEU A 156 10.78 10.79 -11.19
CA LEU A 156 10.10 11.73 -12.08
C LEU A 156 9.34 12.83 -11.32
N PHE A 157 8.84 12.51 -10.13
CA PHE A 157 8.03 13.38 -9.28
C PHE A 157 8.58 13.38 -7.85
N PRO A 158 9.73 14.04 -7.60
CA PRO A 158 10.44 13.96 -6.33
C PRO A 158 9.68 14.55 -5.15
N GLU A 159 8.73 15.46 -5.40
CA GLU A 159 7.88 16.07 -4.37
C GLU A 159 6.59 15.27 -4.11
N ALA A 160 6.19 14.40 -5.03
CA ALA A 160 4.95 13.64 -4.89
C ALA A 160 5.10 12.53 -3.84
N ILE A 161 4.02 12.28 -3.10
CA ILE A 161 3.91 11.08 -2.27
C ILE A 161 3.58 9.90 -3.18
N VAL A 162 4.41 8.86 -3.18
CA VAL A 162 4.21 7.67 -4.01
C VAL A 162 3.85 6.48 -3.14
N CYS A 163 2.62 5.99 -3.28
CA CYS A 163 2.06 4.90 -2.48
C CYS A 163 1.78 3.68 -3.35
N THR A 164 2.31 2.52 -2.99
CA THR A 164 1.78 1.27 -3.54
C THR A 164 0.47 0.87 -2.85
N ALA A 165 -0.46 0.28 -3.57
CA ALA A 165 -1.78 -0.05 -3.04
C ALA A 165 -2.29 -1.42 -3.52
N GLY A 166 -1.62 -2.05 -4.49
CA GLY A 166 -1.97 -3.36 -5.02
C GLY A 166 -3.47 -3.45 -5.35
N GLY A 167 -4.13 -4.47 -4.78
CA GLY A 167 -5.57 -4.70 -5.00
C GLY A 167 -6.50 -3.66 -4.36
N TRP A 168 -6.00 -2.71 -3.57
CA TRP A 168 -6.83 -1.65 -2.99
C TRP A 168 -7.45 -0.73 -4.06
N VAL A 169 -6.75 -0.50 -5.18
CA VAL A 169 -7.29 0.28 -6.30
C VAL A 169 -8.58 -0.36 -6.84
N SER A 170 -8.60 -1.68 -7.00
CA SER A 170 -9.82 -2.42 -7.40
C SER A 170 -10.92 -2.37 -6.34
N GLN A 171 -10.56 -2.34 -5.06
CA GLN A 171 -11.51 -2.23 -3.95
C GLN A 171 -12.17 -0.85 -3.96
N LEU A 172 -11.37 0.21 -4.10
CA LEU A 172 -11.85 1.57 -4.26
C LEU A 172 -12.70 1.71 -5.53
N ALA A 173 -12.40 0.99 -6.60
CA ALA A 173 -13.21 0.99 -7.82
C ALA A 173 -14.57 0.25 -7.70
N SER A 174 -14.82 -0.52 -6.64
CA SER A 174 -16.05 -1.31 -6.48
C SER A 174 -17.22 -0.48 -5.93
N LYS A 175 -18.43 -0.67 -6.49
CA LYS A 175 -19.67 0.01 -6.02
C LYS A 175 -20.23 -0.63 -4.75
N GLN A 176 -20.00 -1.93 -4.58
CA GLN A 176 -20.43 -2.65 -3.38
C GLN A 176 -19.39 -2.45 -2.29
N GLN A 177 -19.86 -2.27 -1.07
CA GLN A 177 -19.06 -2.31 0.15
C GLN A 177 -18.20 -3.58 0.09
N TYR A 178 -16.93 -3.43 -0.30
CA TYR A 178 -16.07 -4.59 -0.62
C TYR A 178 -15.92 -5.52 0.59
N PHE A 179 -16.10 -4.97 1.80
CA PHE A 179 -16.27 -5.70 3.05
C PHE A 179 -17.47 -5.17 3.85
N PRO A 180 -18.27 -6.02 4.50
CA PRO A 180 -19.21 -5.57 5.53
C PRO A 180 -18.51 -4.76 6.64
N PRO A 181 -19.16 -3.78 7.29
CA PRO A 181 -18.54 -2.94 8.32
C PRO A 181 -17.89 -3.74 9.46
N ILE A 182 -18.51 -4.86 9.86
CA ILE A 182 -17.97 -5.73 10.90
C ILE A 182 -16.68 -6.42 10.46
N ILE A 183 -16.57 -6.82 9.19
CA ILE A 183 -15.36 -7.43 8.63
C ILE A 183 -14.23 -6.41 8.58
N HIS A 184 -14.54 -5.16 8.20
CA HIS A 184 -13.57 -4.09 8.20
C HIS A 184 -13.11 -3.72 9.62
N LYS A 185 -14.05 -3.58 10.57
CA LYS A 185 -13.75 -3.33 11.99
C LYS A 185 -12.92 -4.44 12.64
N LEU A 186 -13.25 -5.70 12.34
CA LEU A 186 -12.48 -6.87 12.79
C LEU A 186 -11.19 -7.06 11.98
N ARG A 187 -10.92 -6.20 10.99
CA ARG A 187 -9.68 -6.21 10.24
C ARG A 187 -9.50 -7.54 9.46
N LEU A 188 -10.61 -8.20 9.09
CA LEU A 188 -10.71 -9.53 8.45
C LEU A 188 -10.87 -9.50 6.93
N GLY A 189 -10.53 -8.38 6.27
CA GLY A 189 -10.66 -8.27 4.82
C GLY A 189 -9.87 -9.34 4.03
N TRP A 190 -8.82 -9.91 4.61
CA TRP A 190 -8.12 -11.06 4.04
C TRP A 190 -8.98 -12.33 3.97
N ALA A 191 -9.75 -12.63 5.02
CA ALA A 191 -10.59 -13.83 5.09
C ALA A 191 -11.79 -13.71 4.15
N TRP A 192 -12.41 -12.53 4.11
CA TRP A 192 -13.49 -12.24 3.17
C TRP A 192 -13.04 -12.41 1.71
N ARG A 193 -11.84 -11.93 1.37
CA ARG A 193 -11.27 -12.12 0.04
C ARG A 193 -11.05 -13.59 -0.31
N ILE A 194 -10.59 -14.43 0.62
CA ILE A 194 -10.44 -15.87 0.37
C ILE A 194 -11.80 -16.50 0.02
N ALA A 195 -12.86 -16.11 0.73
CA ALA A 195 -14.21 -16.64 0.49
C ALA A 195 -14.76 -16.25 -0.89
N HIS A 196 -14.42 -15.06 -1.40
CA HIS A 196 -14.98 -14.51 -2.64
C HIS A 196 -14.05 -14.68 -3.87
N GLU A 197 -12.74 -14.79 -3.66
CA GLU A 197 -11.72 -15.04 -4.69
C GLU A 197 -10.92 -16.33 -4.41
N PRO A 198 -11.57 -17.48 -4.15
CA PRO A 198 -10.89 -18.68 -3.65
C PRO A 198 -9.85 -19.22 -4.63
N ARG A 199 -10.17 -19.26 -5.93
CA ARG A 199 -9.24 -19.73 -6.98
C ARG A 199 -7.94 -18.94 -7.00
N ARG A 200 -8.01 -17.63 -6.74
CA ARG A 200 -6.86 -16.73 -6.75
C ARG A 200 -6.07 -16.79 -5.44
N LEU A 201 -6.74 -16.95 -4.30
CA LEU A 201 -6.13 -16.73 -2.98
C LEU A 201 -5.86 -18.00 -2.17
N ILE A 202 -6.50 -19.15 -2.46
CA ILE A 202 -6.28 -20.38 -1.69
C ILE A 202 -4.79 -20.76 -1.66
N ARG A 203 -4.10 -20.73 -2.81
CA ARG A 203 -2.67 -21.03 -2.86
C ARG A 203 -1.84 -20.06 -2.00
N ARG A 204 -2.19 -18.77 -2.01
CA ARG A 204 -1.51 -17.72 -1.25
C ARG A 204 -1.63 -17.90 0.27
N TYR A 205 -2.72 -18.48 0.73
CA TYR A 205 -2.98 -18.70 2.16
C TYR A 205 -2.72 -20.14 2.63
N THR A 206 -2.37 -21.06 1.71
CA THR A 206 -1.97 -22.42 2.03
C THR A 206 -0.49 -22.64 1.73
N ILE A 207 -0.15 -22.92 0.48
CA ILE A 207 1.22 -23.26 0.03
C ILE A 207 2.19 -22.13 0.33
N ASP A 208 1.86 -20.90 -0.10
CA ASP A 208 2.77 -19.76 0.06
C ASP A 208 2.89 -19.34 1.54
N ALA A 209 1.84 -19.52 2.34
CA ALA A 209 1.89 -19.27 3.78
C ALA A 209 2.78 -20.29 4.51
N VAL A 210 2.75 -21.57 4.10
CA VAL A 210 3.65 -22.59 4.61
C VAL A 210 5.10 -22.30 4.23
N ASP A 211 5.35 -21.92 2.97
CA ASP A 211 6.70 -21.53 2.53
C ASP A 211 7.22 -20.32 3.31
N PHE A 212 6.38 -19.31 3.51
CA PHE A 212 6.71 -18.16 4.37
C PHE A 212 7.13 -18.56 5.77
N VAL A 213 6.38 -19.46 6.42
CA VAL A 213 6.72 -19.95 7.77
C VAL A 213 8.01 -20.76 7.77
N LYS A 214 8.27 -21.58 6.74
CA LYS A 214 9.55 -22.31 6.59
C LYS A 214 10.73 -21.36 6.50
N ARG A 215 10.59 -20.28 5.72
CA ARG A 215 11.62 -19.27 5.47
C ARG A 215 11.65 -18.12 6.49
N ARG A 216 10.91 -18.24 7.59
CA ARG A 216 10.76 -17.19 8.61
C ARG A 216 12.07 -16.58 9.12
N LYS A 217 13.13 -17.39 9.27
CA LYS A 217 14.44 -16.90 9.76
C LYS A 217 15.11 -15.96 8.76
N ASP A 218 15.03 -16.28 7.46
CA ASP A 218 15.53 -15.43 6.38
C ASP A 218 14.74 -14.11 6.33
N VAL A 219 13.41 -14.18 6.40
CA VAL A 219 12.53 -12.99 6.44
C VAL A 219 12.87 -12.09 7.62
N VAL A 220 12.90 -12.62 8.84
CA VAL A 220 13.22 -11.84 10.06
C VAL A 220 14.63 -11.27 9.97
N GLY A 221 15.60 -12.09 9.55
CA GLY A 221 16.98 -11.64 9.39
C GLY A 221 17.10 -10.51 8.37
N TYR A 222 16.33 -10.57 7.29
CA TYR A 222 16.26 -9.52 6.28
C TYR A 222 15.70 -8.22 6.86
N PHE A 223 14.53 -8.24 7.50
CA PHE A 223 13.95 -7.03 8.10
C PHE A 223 14.82 -6.41 9.20
N LYS A 224 15.59 -7.23 9.94
CA LYS A 224 16.56 -6.72 10.94
C LYS A 224 17.80 -6.08 10.31
N ARG A 225 18.10 -6.36 9.04
CA ARG A 225 19.23 -5.80 8.29
C ARG A 225 18.84 -4.68 7.34
N LEU A 226 17.55 -4.38 7.20
CA LEU A 226 17.11 -3.22 6.44
C LEU A 226 17.77 -1.96 7.02
N PRO A 227 18.16 -0.99 6.17
CA PRO A 227 18.70 0.28 6.66
C PRO A 227 17.65 1.09 7.44
N HIS A 228 16.38 0.68 7.41
CA HIS A 228 15.26 1.32 8.08
C HIS A 228 15.23 1.09 9.58
N ARG A 229 14.81 2.11 10.30
CA ARG A 229 14.41 2.03 11.70
C ARG A 229 13.04 1.37 11.83
N VAL A 230 12.98 0.36 12.69
CA VAL A 230 11.72 -0.30 13.09
C VAL A 230 10.96 0.63 14.05
N THR A 231 9.68 0.83 13.81
CA THR A 231 8.79 1.68 14.62
C THR A 231 7.44 1.01 14.85
N ALA A 232 6.65 1.54 15.78
CA ALA A 232 5.28 1.07 16.02
C ALA A 232 4.40 1.12 14.76
N THR A 233 4.71 2.00 13.81
CA THR A 233 3.95 2.22 12.58
C THR A 233 4.44 1.40 11.38
N GLY A 234 5.60 0.78 11.49
CA GLY A 234 6.22 0.01 10.40
C GLY A 234 7.72 0.25 10.37
N PHE A 235 8.29 0.41 9.18
CA PHE A 235 9.70 0.71 8.98
C PHE A 235 9.84 2.10 8.36
N GLN A 236 10.83 2.87 8.80
CA GLN A 236 11.09 4.24 8.33
C GLN A 236 12.58 4.40 8.06
N ARG A 237 12.93 5.06 6.96
CA ARG A 237 14.32 5.36 6.63
C ARG A 237 14.85 6.55 7.42
#